data_AF-A0A7R7YF50-F1
#
_entry.id   AF-A0A7R7YF50-F1
#
_cell.length_a   1.000
_cell.length_b   1.000
_cell.length_c   1.000
_cell.angle_alpha   90.00
_cell.angle_beta   90.00
_cell.angle_gamma   90.00
#
_symmetry.space_group_name_H-M   'P 1'
#
loop_
_entity.id
_entity.type
_entity.pdbx_description
1 polymer ?
#
loop_
_entity_poly.entity_id
_entity_poly.type
_entity_poly.pdbx_seq_one_letter_code
_entity_poly.pdbx_strand_id
1 'polypeptide(L)'
;MTKVLASDIDDATVERFKARAEAEGKTPEQALHDLIQTYASSDRKAEALARLDAIRSRTEGKPVPDPVALIRQDRDSNHGRY
;
A
#
# COMPACT_ATOMS: atom_id res chain seq x y z
N MET A 1 -16.67 19.18 17.44
CA MET A 1 -17.13 18.54 16.17
C MET A 1 -16.85 19.51 15.05
N THR A 2 -16.11 19.07 14.04
CA THR A 2 -15.80 19.87 12.84
C THR A 2 -16.61 19.31 11.69
N LYS A 3 -17.29 20.18 10.93
CA LYS A 3 -18.02 19.80 9.72
C LYS A 3 -17.30 20.37 8.50
N VAL A 4 -17.12 19.55 7.47
CA VAL A 4 -16.51 19.93 6.20
C VAL A 4 -17.57 19.79 5.12
N LEU A 5 -17.77 20.85 4.34
CA LEU A 5 -18.59 20.84 3.14
C LEU A 5 -17.64 20.78 1.94
N ALA A 6 -17.79 19.79 1.08
CA ALA A 6 -17.09 19.72 -0.19
C ALA A 6 -18.10 20.02 -1.31
N SER A 7 -17.78 21.01 -2.14
CA SER A 7 -18.59 21.47 -3.26
C SER A 7 -17.85 21.22 -4.58
N ASP A 8 -18.56 21.31 -5.70
CA ASP A 8 -18.01 21.17 -7.06
C ASP A 8 -17.36 19.80 -7.35
N ILE A 9 -17.89 18.73 -6.75
CA ILE A 9 -17.52 17.35 -7.07
C ILE A 9 -18.42 16.88 -8.21
N ASP A 10 -17.81 16.33 -9.26
CA ASP A 10 -18.52 15.70 -10.37
C ASP A 10 -19.44 14.56 -9.89
N ASP A 11 -20.68 14.55 -10.37
CA ASP A 11 -21.72 13.61 -9.95
C ASP A 11 -21.30 12.15 -10.20
N ALA A 12 -20.61 11.87 -11.32
CA ALA A 12 -20.14 10.51 -11.61
C ALA A 12 -19.09 10.04 -10.58
N THR A 13 -18.30 10.98 -10.04
CA THR A 13 -17.36 10.69 -8.96
C THR A 13 -18.09 10.38 -7.64
N VAL A 14 -19.13 11.15 -7.32
CA VAL A 14 -19.97 10.92 -6.13
C VAL A 14 -20.63 9.53 -6.19
N GLU A 15 -21.20 9.16 -7.33
CA GLU A 15 -21.88 7.88 -7.50
C GLU A 15 -20.91 6.69 -7.40
N ARG A 16 -19.73 6.79 -8.01
CA ARG A 16 -18.67 5.77 -7.84
C ARG A 16 -18.24 5.63 -6.39
N PHE A 17 -18.16 6.74 -5.66
CA PHE A 17 -17.78 6.71 -4.25
C PHE A 17 -18.86 6.07 -3.38
N LYS A 18 -20.14 6.38 -3.62
CA LYS A 18 -21.26 5.73 -2.92
C LYS A 18 -21.28 4.22 -3.16
N ALA A 19 -21.15 3.80 -4.42
CA ALA A 19 -21.11 2.37 -4.77
C ALA A 19 -19.95 1.65 -4.06
N ARG A 20 -18.80 2.31 -3.94
CA ARG A 20 -17.67 1.77 -3.17
C ARG A 20 -17.98 1.67 -1.67
N ALA A 21 -18.58 2.70 -1.08
CA ALA A 21 -18.96 2.68 0.33
C ALA A 21 -19.96 1.55 0.64
N GLU A 22 -20.94 1.34 -0.26
CA GLU A 22 -21.91 0.25 -0.16
C GLU A 22 -21.24 -1.12 -0.26
N ALA A 23 -20.30 -1.31 -1.19
CA ALA A 23 -19.53 -2.55 -1.29
C ALA A 23 -18.69 -2.84 -0.03
N GLU A 24 -18.25 -1.80 0.69
CA GLU A 24 -17.55 -1.91 1.97
C GLU A 24 -18.51 -2.03 3.18
N GLY A 25 -19.83 -1.98 2.97
CA GLY A 25 -20.85 -2.06 4.02
C GLY A 25 -20.90 -0.82 4.92
N LYS A 26 -20.44 0.33 4.43
CA LYS A 26 -20.31 1.59 5.19
C LYS A 26 -21.24 2.66 4.63
N THR A 27 -21.58 3.64 5.47
CA THR A 27 -22.21 4.86 4.94
C THR A 27 -21.18 5.68 4.15
N PRO A 28 -21.60 6.48 3.16
CA PRO A 28 -20.70 7.37 2.44
C PRO A 28 -19.93 8.32 3.37
N GLU A 29 -20.56 8.85 4.42
CA GLU A 29 -19.84 9.71 5.38
C GLU A 29 -18.78 8.95 6.18
N GLN A 30 -19.07 7.70 6.59
CA GLN A 30 -18.10 6.86 7.29
C GLN A 30 -16.91 6.52 6.38
N ALA A 31 -17.18 6.13 5.13
CA ALA A 31 -16.13 5.86 4.15
C ALA A 31 -15.26 7.10 3.88
N LEU A 32 -15.87 8.29 3.81
CA LEU A 32 -15.15 9.54 3.59
C LEU A 32 -14.32 9.92 4.82
N HIS A 33 -14.87 9.73 6.02
CA HIS A 33 -14.16 9.97 7.27
C HIS A 33 -12.94 9.04 7.39
N ASP A 34 -13.09 7.75 7.12
CA ASP A 34 -11.99 6.78 7.12
C ASP A 34 -10.92 7.15 6.09
N LEU A 35 -11.35 7.60 4.91
CA LEU A 35 -10.45 8.07 3.86
C LEU A 35 -9.65 9.28 4.35
N ILE A 36 -10.32 10.30 4.88
CA ILE A 36 -9.67 11.51 5.41
C ILE A 36 -8.72 11.14 6.55
N GLN A 37 -9.10 10.28 7.49
CA GLN A 37 -8.20 9.84 8.56
C GLN A 37 -6.98 9.11 8.00
N THR A 38 -7.17 8.23 7.02
CA THR A 38 -6.09 7.47 6.38
C THR A 38 -5.10 8.39 5.66
N TYR A 39 -5.57 9.47 5.05
CA TYR A 39 -4.73 10.46 4.38
C TYR A 39 -4.14 11.49 5.35
N ALA A 40 -4.88 11.93 6.36
CA ALA A 40 -4.46 12.95 7.32
C ALA A 40 -3.50 12.39 8.39
N SER A 41 -3.58 11.10 8.71
CA SER A 41 -2.61 10.41 9.59
C SER A 41 -1.23 10.26 8.95
N SER A 42 -0.98 10.90 7.80
CA SER A 42 0.23 10.72 7.03
C SER A 42 1.43 11.45 7.62
N ASP A 43 2.10 10.77 8.54
CA ASP A 43 3.56 10.65 8.45
C ASP A 43 3.96 9.52 7.48
N ARG A 44 3.03 9.06 6.64
CA ARG A 44 3.12 7.88 5.77
C ARG A 44 4.31 7.93 4.79
N LYS A 45 4.70 9.13 4.35
CA LYS A 45 5.95 9.32 3.59
C LYS A 45 7.17 9.14 4.47
N ALA A 46 7.18 9.72 5.67
CA ALA A 46 8.28 9.56 6.62
C ALA A 46 8.41 8.10 7.11
N GLU A 47 7.30 7.41 7.39
CA GLU A 47 7.30 5.98 7.72
C GLU A 47 7.79 5.11 6.57
N ALA A 48 7.39 5.41 5.34
CA ALA A 48 7.87 4.70 4.16
C ALA A 48 9.39 4.92 3.96
N LEU A 49 9.86 6.15 4.13
CA LEU A 49 11.29 6.48 4.08
C LEU A 49 12.07 5.81 5.21
N ALA A 50 11.55 5.84 6.44
CA ALA A 50 12.16 5.17 7.59
C ALA A 50 12.25 3.64 7.39
N ARG A 51 11.24 3.02 6.76
CA ARG A 51 11.31 1.60 6.38
C ARG A 51 12.36 1.33 5.32
N LEU A 52 12.51 2.21 4.33
CA LEU A 52 13.56 2.10 3.32
C LEU A 52 14.95 2.23 3.94
N ASP A 53 15.15 3.17 4.86
CA ASP A 53 16.41 3.33 5.59
C ASP A 53 16.71 2.12 6.49
N ALA A 54 15.69 1.53 7.12
CA ALA A 54 15.84 0.29 7.88
C ALA A 54 16.22 -0.91 7.00
N ILE A 55 15.69 -0.99 5.77
CA ILE A 55 16.09 -2.02 4.81
C ILE A 55 17.53 -1.75 4.35
N ARG A 56 17.85 -0.50 3.98
CA ARG A 56 19.18 -0.10 3.53
C ARG A 56 20.24 -0.39 4.57
N SER A 57 20.04 -0.01 5.83
CA SER A 57 20.99 -0.31 6.91
C SER A 57 21.19 -1.82 7.15
N ARG A 58 20.17 -2.64 6.89
CA ARG A 58 20.28 -4.10 6.99
C ARG A 58 20.93 -4.76 5.77
N THR A 59 20.96 -4.09 4.62
CA THR A 59 21.48 -4.65 3.36
C THR A 59 22.79 -4.01 2.90
N GLU A 60 23.16 -2.87 3.48
CA GLU A 60 24.42 -2.18 3.18
C GLU A 60 25.63 -3.09 3.48
N GLY A 61 26.52 -3.20 2.51
CA GLY A 61 27.72 -4.04 2.60
C GLY A 61 27.48 -5.55 2.47
N LYS A 62 26.22 -6.02 2.32
CA LYS A 62 25.96 -7.45 2.06
C LYS A 62 26.16 -7.77 0.58
N PRO A 63 26.91 -8.83 0.25
CA PRO A 63 27.01 -9.27 -1.14
C PRO A 63 25.61 -9.64 -1.64
N VAL A 64 25.17 -8.98 -2.71
CA VAL A 64 23.94 -9.34 -3.40
C VAL A 64 24.24 -10.64 -4.15
N PRO A 65 23.61 -11.77 -3.80
CA PRO A 65 23.85 -13.01 -4.50
C PRO A 65 23.42 -12.85 -5.96
N ASP A 66 24.23 -13.35 -6.89
CA ASP A 66 23.95 -13.29 -8.32
C ASP A 66 22.62 -14.03 -8.59
N PRO A 67 21.56 -13.33 -9.03
CA PRO A 67 20.27 -13.94 -9.30
C PRO A 67 20.38 -15.07 -10.33
N VAL A 68 21.30 -14.94 -11.31
CA VAL A 68 21.51 -15.95 -12.35
C VAL A 68 22.13 -17.21 -11.75
N ALA A 69 23.08 -17.08 -10.83
CA ALA A 69 23.67 -18.21 -10.13
C ALA A 69 22.63 -18.94 -9.26
N LEU A 70 21.76 -18.20 -8.56
CA LEU A 70 20.68 -18.78 -7.75
C LEU A 70 19.65 -19.55 -8.60
N ILE A 71 19.22 -18.99 -9.73
CA ILE A 71 18.28 -19.64 -10.65
C ILE A 71 18.91 -20.92 -11.24
N ARG A 72 20.20 -20.90 -11.58
CA ARG A 72 20.91 -22.11 -12.05
C ARG A 72 20.99 -23.16 -10.96
N GLN A 73 21.35 -22.76 -9.73
CA GLN A 73 21.41 -23.68 -8.60
C GLN A 73 20.05 -24.35 -8.35
N ASP A 74 18.95 -23.59 -8.35
CA ASP A 74 17.60 -24.12 -8.15
C ASP A 74 17.21 -25.12 -9.25
N ARG A 75 17.43 -24.75 -10.52
CA ARG A 75 17.19 -25.61 -11.69
C ARG A 75 18.01 -26.89 -11.64
N ASP A 76 19.28 -26.79 -11.27
CA ASP A 76 20.22 -27.91 -11.31
C ASP A 76 20.13 -28.79 -10.04
N SER A 77 19.51 -28.31 -8.96
CA SER A 77 19.32 -29.05 -7.69
C SER A 77 18.18 -30.07 -7.72
N ASN A 78 17.49 -30.26 -8.85
CA ASN A 78 16.49 -31.32 -9.09
C ASN A 78 15.50 -31.51 -7.91
N HIS A 79 14.84 -30.45 -7.47
CA HIS A 79 13.81 -30.41 -6.41
C HIS A 79 12.48 -31.13 -6.80
N GLY A 80 12.56 -32.20 -7.59
CA GLY A 80 11.40 -32.87 -8.20
C GLY A 80 11.50 -34.40 -8.28
N ARG A 81 12.25 -35.04 -7.38
CA ARG A 81 12.21 -36.50 -7.24
C ARG A 81 12.01 -36.92 -5.77
N TYR A 82 10.73 -36.99 -5.39
CA TYR A 82 10.22 -37.92 -4.37
C TYR A 82 8.97 -38.58 -4.94
#